data_AF-A0A0D7QLU5-F1
#
_entry.id   AF-A0A0D7QLU5-F1
#
_cell.length_a   1.000
_cell.length_b   1.000
_cell.length_c   1.000
_cell.angle_alpha   90.00
_cell.angle_beta   90.00
_cell.angle_gamma   90.00
#
_symmetry.space_group_name_H-M   'P 1'
#
loop_
_entity.id
_entity.type
_entity.pdbx_description
1 polymer ?
#
loop_
_entity_poly.entity_id
_entity_poly.type
_entity_poly.pdbx_seq_one_letter_code
_entity_poly.pdbx_strand_id
1 'polypeptide(L)'
;MYKIDPINDRPFAEEFRRHPIGGHSPGLTRVLSILRVDPTGHQVIIVCRKPFAKWTLATMPPRRADPIRFEDETSFATREEAEWEVFRRRWRAATGENLDGKLQD
;
A
#
# COMPACT_ATOMS: atom_id res chain seq x y z
N MET A 1 6.46 18.22 -10.46
CA MET A 1 6.25 17.12 -9.49
C MET A 1 5.76 15.91 -10.28
N TYR A 2 6.45 14.78 -10.19
CA TYR A 2 6.03 13.56 -10.90
C TYR A 2 4.68 13.08 -10.33
N LYS A 3 3.75 12.78 -11.21
CA LYS A 3 2.45 12.19 -10.87
C LYS A 3 2.38 10.78 -11.45
N ILE A 4 1.54 9.95 -10.87
CA ILE A 4 1.19 8.65 -11.44
C ILE A 4 0.17 8.90 -12.54
N ASP A 5 0.41 8.33 -13.71
CA ASP A 5 -0.58 8.27 -14.80
C ASP A 5 -1.26 6.91 -14.71
N PRO A 6 -2.54 6.82 -14.32
CA PRO A 6 -3.15 5.53 -14.02
C PRO A 6 -3.23 4.59 -15.22
N ILE A 7 -3.32 5.13 -16.44
CA ILE A 7 -3.40 4.36 -17.67
C ILE A 7 -2.01 3.82 -18.01
N ASN A 8 -1.00 4.70 -18.05
CA ASN A 8 0.36 4.33 -18.44
C ASN A 8 1.13 3.57 -17.35
N ASP A 9 0.78 3.77 -16.08
CA ASP A 9 1.45 3.14 -14.94
C ASP A 9 0.76 1.86 -14.46
N ARG A 10 -0.38 1.49 -15.05
CA ARG A 10 -1.09 0.23 -14.74
C ARG A 10 -0.19 -1.01 -14.83
N PRO A 11 0.71 -1.17 -15.82
CA PRO A 11 1.61 -2.33 -15.87
C PRO A 11 2.52 -2.45 -14.64
N PHE A 12 2.88 -1.34 -13.98
CA PHE A 12 3.69 -1.36 -12.76
C PHE A 12 2.88 -1.80 -11.54
N ALA A 13 1.59 -1.47 -11.48
CA ALA A 13 0.69 -2.02 -10.47
C ALA A 13 0.59 -3.56 -10.60
N GLU A 14 0.48 -4.07 -11.83
CA GLU A 14 0.44 -5.53 -12.08
C GLU A 14 1.82 -6.20 -11.87
N GLU A 15 2.93 -5.49 -12.10
CA GLU A 15 4.27 -5.94 -11.69
C GLU A 15 4.33 -6.13 -10.17
N PHE A 16 3.92 -5.11 -9.41
CA PHE A 16 3.91 -5.15 -7.95
C PHE A 16 2.97 -6.23 -7.41
N ARG A 17 1.78 -6.40 -8.00
CA ARG A 17 0.83 -7.45 -7.62
C ARG A 17 1.43 -8.86 -7.73
N ARG A 18 2.23 -9.10 -8.77
CA ARG A 18 2.88 -10.41 -8.99
C ARG A 18 4.07 -10.64 -8.04
N HIS A 19 4.84 -9.59 -7.76
CA HIS A 19 6.04 -9.65 -6.93
C HIS A 19 6.16 -8.40 -6.04
N PRO A 20 5.40 -8.33 -4.92
CA PRO A 20 5.35 -7.13 -4.09
C PRO A 20 6.61 -6.95 -3.22
N ILE A 21 7.41 -8.00 -3.08
CA ILE A 21 8.63 -8.02 -2.27
C ILE A 21 9.81 -8.35 -3.17
N GLY A 22 10.89 -7.59 -3.05
CA GLY A 22 12.15 -7.82 -3.76
C GLY A 22 12.54 -6.65 -4.65
N GLY A 23 13.35 -6.94 -5.66
CA GLY A 23 13.77 -5.96 -6.67
C GLY A 23 12.61 -5.58 -7.58
N HIS A 24 12.54 -4.31 -7.95
CA HIS A 24 11.50 -3.75 -8.82
C HIS A 24 12.12 -3.09 -10.03
N SER A 25 11.37 -3.04 -11.14
CA SER A 25 11.77 -2.29 -12.32
C SER A 25 11.96 -0.80 -11.98
N PRO A 26 12.73 -0.04 -12.78
CA PRO A 26 12.85 1.41 -12.59
C PRO A 26 11.50 2.13 -12.64
N GLY A 27 10.57 1.65 -13.48
CA GLY A 27 9.23 2.21 -13.59
C GLY A 27 8.40 1.99 -12.31
N LEU A 28 8.41 0.78 -11.77
CA LEU A 28 7.75 0.50 -10.50
C LEU A 28 8.43 1.23 -9.33
N THR A 29 9.76 1.35 -9.34
CA THR A 29 10.50 2.12 -8.33
C THR A 29 10.07 3.59 -8.31
N ARG A 30 9.85 4.21 -9.48
CA ARG A 30 9.30 5.56 -9.58
C ARG A 30 7.90 5.63 -8.97
N VAL A 31 7.00 4.73 -9.34
CA VAL A 31 5.62 4.67 -8.80
C VAL A 31 5.65 4.54 -7.27
N LEU A 32 6.43 3.60 -6.74
CA LEU A 32 6.57 3.37 -5.30
C LEU A 32 7.14 4.59 -4.57
N SER A 33 8.07 5.32 -5.19
CA SER A 33 8.64 6.53 -4.60
C SER A 33 7.59 7.63 -4.43
N ILE A 34 6.61 7.70 -5.34
CA ILE A 34 5.47 8.62 -5.23
C ILE A 34 4.50 8.09 -4.15
N LEU A 35 4.12 6.81 -4.23
CA LEU A 35 3.11 6.22 -3.34
C LEU A 35 3.52 6.16 -1.86
N ARG A 36 4.82 6.05 -1.57
CA ARG A 36 5.33 5.94 -0.18
C ARG A 36 5.37 7.28 0.55
N VAL A 37 5.13 8.38 -0.13
CA VAL A 37 5.04 9.71 0.49
C VAL A 37 3.58 10.02 0.78
N ASP A 38 3.26 10.27 2.05
CA ASP A 38 1.96 10.81 2.47
C ASP A 38 2.19 12.22 3.05
N PRO A 39 1.67 13.28 2.40
CA PRO A 39 1.89 14.66 2.84
C PRO A 39 1.20 14.99 4.17
N THR A 40 0.19 14.22 4.58
CA THR A 40 -0.50 14.40 5.87
C THR A 40 0.32 13.88 7.04
N GLY A 41 1.35 13.07 6.76
CA GLY A 41 2.16 12.37 7.76
C GLY A 41 1.51 11.09 8.30
N HIS A 42 0.25 10.80 7.94
CA HIS A 42 -0.34 9.49 8.20
C HIS A 42 0.35 8.44 7.33
N GLN A 43 0.64 7.27 7.88
CA GLN A 43 1.23 6.18 7.09
C GLN A 43 0.49 4.89 7.36
N VAL A 44 -0.10 4.31 6.31
CA VAL A 44 -0.59 2.94 6.36
C VAL A 44 0.63 2.01 6.43
N ILE A 45 0.68 1.19 7.47
CA ILE A 45 1.77 0.25 7.76
C ILE A 45 1.21 -1.16 7.90
N ILE A 46 2.08 -2.14 7.64
CA ILE A 46 1.78 -3.57 7.84
C ILE A 46 2.31 -3.97 9.21
N VAL A 47 1.49 -4.69 9.97
CA VAL A 47 1.84 -5.22 11.28
C VAL A 47 1.75 -6.73 11.24
N CYS A 48 2.86 -7.39 11.55
CA CYS A 48 2.90 -8.83 11.77
C CYS A 48 2.28 -9.15 13.13
N ARG A 49 1.11 -9.80 13.15
CA ARG A 49 0.46 -10.28 14.38
C ARG A 49 0.93 -11.69 14.74
N LYS A 50 1.14 -12.53 13.73
CA LYS A 50 1.72 -13.87 13.85
C LYS A 50 2.61 -14.14 12.64
N PRO A 51 3.92 -14.37 12.81
CA PRO A 51 4.82 -14.66 11.70
C PRO A 51 4.28 -15.81 10.84
N PHE A 52 4.38 -15.64 9.52
CA PHE A 52 3.96 -16.63 8.52
C PHE A 52 2.48 -17.03 8.56
N ALA A 53 1.62 -16.28 9.26
CA ALA A 53 0.21 -16.66 9.41
C ALA A 53 -0.79 -15.50 9.53
N LYS A 54 -0.43 -14.37 10.13
CA LYS A 54 -1.36 -13.27 10.35
C LYS A 54 -0.69 -11.91 10.27
N TRP A 55 -1.17 -11.10 9.32
CA TRP A 55 -0.80 -9.70 9.15
C TRP A 55 -2.06 -8.85 9.21
N THR A 56 -1.92 -7.60 9.64
CA THR A 56 -2.99 -6.60 9.63
C THR A 56 -2.42 -5.27 9.18
N LEU A 57 -3.27 -4.30 8.89
CA LEU A 57 -2.86 -2.92 8.67
C LEU A 57 -3.04 -2.09 9.93
N ALA A 58 -2.27 -1.02 9.99
CA ALA A 58 -2.46 0.02 10.97
C ALA A 58 -2.14 1.37 10.35
N THR A 59 -2.67 2.43 10.96
CA THR A 59 -2.34 3.80 10.61
C THR A 59 -1.39 4.37 11.66
N MET A 60 -0.18 4.68 11.22
CA MET A 60 0.78 5.48 11.97
C MET A 60 0.35 6.96 11.92
N PRO A 61 0.23 7.64 13.07
CA PRO A 61 -0.12 9.06 13.10
C PRO A 61 1.06 9.96 12.68
N PRO A 62 0.80 11.22 12.29
CA PRO A 62 1.84 12.19 11.93
C PRO A 62 2.82 12.44 13.07
N ARG A 63 2.30 12.54 14.30
CA ARG A 63 3.11 12.68 15.52
C ARG A 63 3.41 11.30 16.08
N ARG A 64 4.69 10.92 16.10
CA ARG A 64 5.13 9.56 16.50
C ARG A 64 4.88 9.19 17.96
N ALA A 65 4.55 10.17 18.81
CA ALA A 65 4.15 9.93 20.19
C ALA A 65 2.64 9.62 20.35
N ASP A 66 1.84 9.81 19.30
CA ASP A 66 0.44 9.36 19.30
C ASP A 66 0.33 7.85 19.07
N PRO A 67 -0.74 7.21 19.57
CA PRO A 67 -0.93 5.78 19.41
C PRO A 67 -1.18 5.39 17.94
N ILE A 68 -0.62 4.25 17.55
CA ILE A 68 -0.94 3.58 16.29
C ILE A 68 -2.38 3.07 16.35
N ARG A 69 -3.16 3.29 15.29
CA ARG A 69 -4.52 2.76 15.16
C ARG A 69 -4.50 1.50 14.32
N PHE A 70 -4.84 0.36 14.91
CA PHE A 70 -4.88 -0.93 14.21
C PHE A 70 -6.24 -1.16 13.56
N GLU A 71 -6.25 -1.86 12.42
CA GLU A 71 -7.47 -2.32 11.76
C GLU A 71 -7.75 -3.76 12.15
N ASP A 72 -8.21 -3.98 13.37
CA ASP A 72 -8.25 -5.32 13.98
C ASP A 72 -9.19 -6.31 13.26
N GLU A 73 -10.17 -5.81 12.50
CA GLU A 73 -11.07 -6.62 11.66
C GLU A 73 -10.42 -7.07 10.35
N THR A 74 -9.38 -6.37 9.89
CA THR A 74 -8.68 -6.71 8.64
C THR A 74 -7.49 -7.60 8.94
N SER A 75 -7.49 -8.81 8.37
CA SER A 75 -6.34 -9.72 8.46
C SER A 75 -6.02 -10.39 7.14
N PHE A 76 -4.72 -10.51 6.86
CA PHE A 76 -4.17 -11.17 5.67
C PHE A 76 -3.44 -12.45 6.08
N ALA A 77 -3.48 -13.44 5.19
CA ALA A 77 -2.86 -14.74 5.37
C ALA A 77 -1.40 -14.77 4.89
N THR A 78 -0.97 -13.74 4.18
CA THR A 78 0.42 -13.56 3.74
C THR A 78 0.87 -12.11 3.86
N ARG A 79 2.18 -11.86 3.83
CA ARG A 79 2.72 -10.50 3.81
C ARG A 79 2.40 -9.84 2.47
N GLU A 80 2.49 -10.60 1.39
CA GLU A 80 2.28 -10.19 0.00
C GLU A 80 0.86 -9.64 -0.21
N GLU A 81 -0.15 -10.29 0.36
CA GLU A 81 -1.53 -9.78 0.38
C GLU A 81 -1.66 -8.42 1.09
N ALA A 82 -0.99 -8.27 2.24
CA ALA A 82 -0.99 -7.01 2.98
C ALA A 82 -0.24 -5.90 2.22
N GLU A 83 0.89 -6.21 1.59
CA GLU A 83 1.65 -5.28 0.73
C GLU A 83 0.77 -4.82 -0.46
N TRP A 84 0.03 -5.74 -1.08
CA TRP A 84 -0.92 -5.40 -2.15
C TRP A 84 -2.04 -4.48 -1.68
N GLU A 85 -2.65 -4.74 -0.53
CA GLU A 85 -3.67 -3.85 0.04
C GLU A 85 -3.11 -2.44 0.30
N VAL A 86 -1.93 -2.32 0.92
CA VAL A 86 -1.28 -1.03 1.16
C VAL A 86 -1.03 -0.30 -0.16
N PHE A 87 -0.54 -1.01 -1.18
CA PHE A 87 -0.33 -0.45 -2.51
C PHE A 87 -1.64 0.07 -3.10
N ARG A 88 -2.73 -0.69 -3.03
CA ARG A 88 -4.05 -0.26 -3.55
C ARG A 88 -4.58 0.98 -2.86
N ARG A 89 -4.47 1.06 -1.53
CA ARG A 89 -4.92 2.24 -0.77
C ARG A 89 -4.14 3.49 -1.16
N ARG A 90 -2.81 3.36 -1.26
CA ARG A 90 -1.93 4.44 -1.70
C ARG A 90 -2.19 4.84 -3.15
N TRP A 91 -2.41 3.86 -4.04
CA TRP A 91 -2.76 4.12 -5.43
C TRP A 91 -4.05 4.93 -5.51
N ARG A 92 -5.13 4.49 -4.84
CA ARG A 92 -6.40 5.20 -4.79
C ARG A 92 -6.24 6.63 -4.24
N ALA A 93 -5.44 6.80 -3.18
CA ALA A 93 -5.18 8.13 -2.64
C ALA A 93 -4.43 9.04 -3.62
N ALA A 94 -3.50 8.50 -4.41
CA ALA A 94 -2.70 9.26 -5.36
C ALA A 94 -3.41 9.54 -6.69
N THR A 95 -4.29 8.64 -7.14
CA THR A 95 -4.88 8.67 -8.49
C THR A 95 -6.39 8.84 -8.50
N GLY A 96 -7.08 8.53 -7.40
CA GLY A 96 -8.53 8.39 -7.33
C GLY A 96 -9.07 7.05 -7.84
N GLU A 97 -8.23 6.17 -8.40
CA GLU A 97 -8.67 4.92 -9.03
C GLU A 97 -8.56 3.70 -8.11
N ASN A 98 -9.48 2.75 -8.29
CA ASN A 98 -9.43 1.45 -7.63
C ASN A 98 -8.84 0.40 -8.59
N LEU A 99 -7.78 -0.28 -8.16
CA LEU A 99 -7.11 -1.28 -9.00
C LEU A 99 -7.91 -2.58 -9.17
N ASP A 100 -8.71 -2.97 -8.18
CA ASP A 100 -9.46 -4.24 -8.19
C ASP A 100 -10.93 -4.10 -8.60
N GLY A 101 -11.38 -2.90 -9.02
CA GLY A 101 -12.75 -2.65 -9.47
C GLY A 101 -13.85 -2.83 -8.41
N LYS A 102 -13.54 -3.37 -7.23
CA LYS A 102 -14.46 -3.45 -6.09
C LYS A 102 -14.26 -2.24 -5.18
N LEU A 103 -15.32 -1.45 -5.03
CA LEU A 103 -15.51 -0.60 -3.86
C LEU A 103 -15.58 -1.54 -2.65
N GLN A 104 -14.77 -1.30 -1.62
CA GLN A 104 -15.14 -1.74 -0.28
C GLN A 104 -16.21 -0.75 0.18
N ASP A 105 -17.39 -1.30 0.50
CA ASP A 105 -18.58 -0.59 0.99
C ASP A 105 -18.30 0.22 2.26
#